data_AF-A0A090WPJ3-F1
#
_entry.id   AF-A0A090WPJ3-F1
#
_cell.length_a   1.000
_cell.length_b   1.000
_cell.length_c   1.000
_cell.angle_alpha   90.00
_cell.angle_beta   90.00
_cell.angle_gamma   90.00
#
_symmetry.space_group_name_H-M   'P 1'
#
loop_
_entity.id
_entity.type
_entity.pdbx_description
1 polymer ?
#
loop_
_entity_poly.entity_id
_entity_poly.type
_entity_poly.pdbx_seq_one_letter_code
_entity_poly.pdbx_strand_id
1 'polypeptide(L)'
;MFRRKIILVLVVALVLTSGLYMANSDIFETSNPYKTEVFKVENGFGYQINYNSKLLIKQEYIPAVQLNKTFAQSKMQIVWLNWLVKNYIIKKIHR
;
A
#
# COMPACT_ATOMS: atom_id res chain seq x y z
N MET A 1 -20.03 10.42 48.22
CA MET A 1 -18.71 9.90 47.79
C MET A 1 -18.80 8.86 46.68
N PHE A 2 -19.74 7.91 46.73
CA PHE A 2 -19.91 6.82 45.75
C PHE A 2 -20.18 7.27 44.31
N ARG A 3 -21.08 8.25 44.11
CA ARG A 3 -21.47 8.75 42.77
C ARG A 3 -20.29 9.33 41.98
N ARG A 4 -19.36 10.05 42.62
CA ARG A 4 -18.17 10.61 41.98
C ARG A 4 -17.18 9.54 41.51
N LYS A 5 -17.01 8.45 42.29
CA LYS A 5 -16.16 7.32 41.91
C LYS A 5 -16.74 6.55 40.72
N ILE A 6 -18.06 6.36 40.68
CA ILE A 6 -18.76 5.73 39.55
C ILE A 6 -18.57 6.55 38.26
N ILE A 7 -18.74 7.88 38.34
CA ILE A 7 -18.53 8.77 37.20
C ILE A 7 -17.07 8.69 36.68
N LEU A 8 -16.08 8.68 37.58
CA LEU A 8 -14.67 8.55 37.18
C LEU A 8 -14.38 7.22 36.47
N VAL A 9 -14.94 6.11 36.96
CA VAL A 9 -14.78 4.79 36.32
C VAL A 9 -15.39 4.78 34.92
N LEU A 10 -16.57 5.38 34.74
CA LEU A 10 -17.21 5.47 33.42
C LEU A 10 -16.39 6.30 32.43
N VAL A 11 -15.83 7.43 32.86
CA VAL A 11 -14.98 8.27 32.00
C VAL A 11 -13.71 7.52 31.58
N VAL A 12 -13.06 6.83 32.51
CA VAL A 12 -11.86 6.02 32.21
C VAL A 12 -12.20 4.89 31.25
N ALA A 13 -13.32 4.19 31.46
CA ALA A 13 -13.76 3.14 30.55
C ALA A 13 -14.02 3.69 29.14
N LEU A 14 -14.65 4.86 29.01
CA LEU A 14 -14.92 5.51 27.73
C LEU A 14 -13.63 5.82 26.96
N VAL A 15 -12.63 6.40 27.63
CA VAL A 15 -11.32 6.71 27.04
C VAL A 15 -10.59 5.45 26.59
N LEU A 16 -10.63 4.39 27.40
CA LEU A 16 -10.03 3.10 27.05
C LEU A 16 -10.71 2.47 25.83
N THR A 17 -12.04 2.50 25.77
CA THR A 17 -12.78 1.97 24.62
C THR A 17 -12.51 2.75 23.34
N SER A 18 -12.42 4.09 23.41
CA SER A 18 -12.06 4.89 22.23
C SER A 18 -10.63 4.63 21.77
N GLY A 19 -9.67 4.46 22.70
CA GLY A 19 -8.29 4.15 22.37
C GLY A 19 -8.14 2.79 21.67
N LEU A 20 -8.85 1.77 22.18
CA LEU A 20 -8.91 0.45 21.56
C LEU A 20 -9.57 0.50 20.17
N TYR A 21 -10.63 1.29 20.01
CA TYR A 21 -11.29 1.44 18.71
C TYR A 21 -10.36 2.08 17.68
N MET A 22 -9.63 3.12 18.05
CA MET A 22 -8.66 3.77 17.16
C MET A 22 -7.49 2.84 16.78
N ALA A 23 -6.99 2.03 17.71
CA ALA A 23 -5.89 1.11 17.47
C ALA A 23 -6.23 -0.01 16.46
N ASN A 24 -7.50 -0.40 16.37
CA ASN A 24 -7.97 -1.41 15.41
C ASN A 24 -8.49 -0.80 14.11
N SER A 25 -8.48 0.52 13.99
CA SER A 25 -9.02 1.22 12.84
C SER A 25 -7.91 1.57 11.85
N ASP A 26 -8.12 1.25 10.58
CA ASP A 26 -7.22 1.63 9.47
C ASP A 26 -7.34 3.14 9.11
N ILE A 27 -7.81 3.99 10.04
CA ILE A 27 -8.16 5.40 9.81
C ILE A 27 -6.95 6.24 9.35
N PHE A 28 -5.73 5.82 9.68
CA PHE A 28 -4.50 6.48 9.27
C PHE A 28 -3.86 5.91 7.99
N GLU A 29 -4.51 4.96 7.30
CA GLU A 29 -4.07 4.63 5.93
C GLU A 29 -4.30 5.87 5.06
N THR A 30 -3.22 6.65 4.90
CA THR A 30 -3.15 7.73 3.93
C THR A 30 -3.39 7.09 2.58
N SER A 31 -4.63 7.19 2.10
CA SER A 31 -5.13 6.42 0.97
C SER A 31 -4.49 6.95 -0.30
N ASN A 32 -3.25 6.52 -0.57
CA ASN A 32 -2.76 6.53 -1.93
C ASN A 32 -3.67 5.57 -2.69
N PRO A 33 -4.54 6.06 -3.59
CA PRO A 33 -5.51 5.19 -4.24
C PRO A 33 -4.82 4.16 -5.14
N TYR A 34 -3.53 4.38 -5.44
CA TYR A 34 -2.67 3.48 -6.17
C TYR A 34 -1.94 2.49 -5.24
N LYS A 35 -2.28 1.21 -5.36
CA LYS A 35 -1.53 0.09 -4.77
C LYS A 35 -0.60 -0.51 -5.82
N THR A 36 0.66 -0.71 -5.46
CA THR A 36 1.70 -1.21 -6.37
C THR A 36 2.24 -2.55 -5.89
N GLU A 37 2.30 -3.53 -6.77
CA GLU A 37 2.82 -4.86 -6.46
C GLU A 37 3.80 -5.33 -7.53
N VAL A 38 4.89 -5.94 -7.10
CA VAL A 38 5.85 -6.60 -7.99
C VAL A 38 5.60 -8.10 -7.92
N PHE A 39 5.44 -8.75 -9.08
CA PHE A 39 5.17 -10.18 -9.17
C PHE A 39 6.21 -10.89 -10.03
N LYS A 40 6.39 -12.19 -9.78
CA LYS A 40 7.36 -13.01 -10.50
C LYS A 40 6.76 -13.49 -11.83
N VAL A 41 7.57 -13.47 -12.87
CA VAL A 41 7.31 -14.05 -14.20
C VAL A 41 8.44 -15.02 -14.55
N GLU A 42 8.29 -15.83 -15.60
CA GLU A 42 9.23 -16.91 -15.94
C GLU A 42 10.71 -16.48 -15.88
N ASN A 43 11.05 -15.32 -16.46
CA ASN A 43 12.43 -14.85 -16.59
C ASN A 43 12.78 -13.61 -15.75
N GLY A 44 12.01 -13.31 -14.70
CA GLY A 44 12.26 -12.17 -13.83
C GLY A 44 11.04 -11.65 -13.09
N PHE A 45 10.87 -10.33 -13.04
CA PHE A 45 9.76 -9.67 -12.36
C PHE A 45 9.06 -8.63 -13.24
N GLY A 46 7.74 -8.58 -13.09
CA GLY A 46 6.85 -7.55 -13.64
C GLY A 46 6.18 -6.75 -12.51
N TYR A 47 5.41 -5.74 -12.86
CA TYR A 47 4.69 -4.92 -11.88
C TYR A 47 3.22 -4.75 -12.25
N GLN A 48 2.39 -4.57 -11.24
CA GLN A 48 1.01 -4.16 -11.40
C GLN A 48 0.68 -2.94 -10.53
N ILE A 49 -0.25 -2.14 -11.03
CA ILE A 49 -0.79 -0.97 -10.35
C ILE A 49 -2.30 -1.15 -10.29
N ASN A 50 -2.85 -1.13 -9.07
CA ASN A 50 -4.28 -1.15 -8.81
C ASN A 50 -4.72 0.23 -8.34
N TYR A 51 -5.85 0.71 -8.82
CA TYR A 51 -6.49 1.95 -8.38
C TYR A 51 -7.84 1.61 -7.75
N ASN A 52 -8.06 1.95 -6.47
CA ASN A 52 -9.28 1.63 -5.74
C ASN A 52 -9.73 0.16 -5.94
N SER A 53 -8.79 -0.76 -5.78
CA SER A 53 -8.98 -2.21 -5.95
C SER A 53 -9.31 -2.69 -7.37
N LYS A 54 -9.23 -1.82 -8.39
CA LYS A 54 -9.32 -2.19 -9.80
C LYS A 54 -7.93 -2.22 -10.44
N LEU A 55 -7.63 -3.27 -11.20
CA LEU A 55 -6.37 -3.35 -11.95
C LEU A 55 -6.33 -2.24 -13.02
N LEU A 56 -5.29 -1.39 -12.95
CA LEU A 56 -5.10 -0.27 -13.86
C LEU A 56 -4.04 -0.60 -14.91
N ILE A 57 -2.90 -1.12 -14.47
CA ILE A 57 -1.78 -1.53 -15.32
C ILE A 57 -1.25 -2.87 -14.81
N LYS A 58 -1.05 -3.82 -15.73
CA LYS A 58 -0.27 -5.03 -15.48
C LYS A 58 0.80 -5.13 -16.56
N GLN A 59 2.05 -5.18 -16.14
CA GLN A 59 3.16 -5.20 -17.08
C GLN A 59 4.18 -6.26 -16.70
N GLU A 60 4.20 -7.30 -17.52
CA GLU A 60 5.10 -8.45 -17.36
C GLU A 60 6.48 -8.15 -17.97
N TYR A 61 6.52 -7.37 -19.05
CA TYR A 61 7.72 -7.09 -19.84
C TYR A 61 7.87 -5.61 -20.21
N ILE A 62 9.07 -5.20 -20.59
CA ILE A 62 9.37 -3.83 -21.04
C ILE A 62 8.77 -3.64 -22.45
N PRO A 63 7.85 -2.70 -22.70
CA PRO A 63 7.05 -2.69 -23.93
C PRO A 63 7.87 -2.26 -25.16
N ALA A 64 8.94 -1.50 -24.94
CA ALA A 64 9.76 -0.90 -25.99
C ALA A 64 11.07 -1.67 -26.27
N VAL A 65 11.29 -2.82 -25.62
CA VAL A 65 12.48 -3.65 -25.81
C VAL A 65 12.07 -4.91 -26.57
N GLN A 66 12.76 -5.18 -27.68
CA GLN A 66 12.61 -6.45 -28.40
C GLN A 66 13.14 -7.60 -27.52
N LEU A 67 12.48 -8.77 -27.63
CA LEU A 67 12.52 -9.89 -26.69
C LEU A 67 11.77 -9.62 -25.38
N ASN A 68 11.10 -10.64 -24.84
CA ASN A 68 10.31 -10.62 -23.58
C ASN A 68 11.20 -10.36 -22.35
N LYS A 69 11.85 -9.21 -22.31
CA LYS A 69 12.80 -8.81 -21.29
C LYS A 69 12.04 -8.25 -20.10
N THR A 70 12.28 -8.86 -18.95
CA THR A 70 11.69 -8.51 -17.67
C THR A 70 12.42 -7.34 -17.03
N PHE A 71 11.77 -6.66 -16.09
CA PHE A 71 12.32 -5.46 -15.46
C PHE A 71 13.43 -5.72 -14.44
N ALA A 72 13.33 -6.84 -13.73
CA ALA A 72 14.32 -7.22 -12.71
C ALA A 72 14.60 -8.72 -12.79
N GLN A 73 15.86 -9.08 -12.53
CA GLN A 73 16.30 -10.48 -12.36
C GLN A 73 16.90 -10.75 -10.97
N SER A 74 17.26 -9.70 -10.23
CA SER A 74 17.86 -9.82 -8.90
C SER A 74 17.06 -9.07 -7.84
N LYS A 75 17.25 -9.45 -6.57
CA LYS A 75 16.57 -8.83 -5.43
C LYS A 75 16.82 -7.32 -5.33
N MET A 76 18.03 -6.86 -5.67
CA MET A 76 18.36 -5.43 -5.71
C MET A 76 17.54 -4.67 -6.77
N GLN A 77 17.32 -5.29 -7.94
CA GLN A 77 16.55 -4.69 -9.02
C GLN A 77 15.05 -4.61 -8.71
N ILE A 78 14.52 -5.50 -7.86
CA ILE A 78 13.12 -5.43 -7.38
C ILE A 78 12.89 -4.15 -6.57
N VAL A 79 13.84 -3.77 -5.70
CA VAL A 79 13.76 -2.53 -4.90
C VAL A 79 13.74 -1.31 -5.83
N TRP A 80 14.61 -1.32 -6.84
CA TRP A 80 14.64 -0.30 -7.89
C TRP A 80 13.34 -0.23 -8.69
N LEU A 81 12.79 -1.39 -9.09
CA LEU A 81 11.53 -1.46 -9.82
C LEU A 81 10.39 -0.86 -8.98
N ASN A 82 10.30 -1.22 -7.71
CA ASN A 82 9.30 -0.67 -6.80
C ASN A 82 9.45 0.86 -6.66
N TRP A 83 10.68 1.36 -6.51
CA TRP A 83 10.97 2.80 -6.46
C TRP A 83 10.58 3.51 -7.75
N LEU A 84 10.91 2.95 -8.91
CA LEU A 84 10.61 3.50 -10.24
C LEU A 84 9.10 3.60 -10.46
N VAL A 85 8.36 2.53 -10.13
CA VAL A 85 6.91 2.53 -10.32
C VAL A 85 6.26 3.59 -9.43
N LYS A 86 6.65 3.66 -8.16
CA LYS A 86 6.10 4.64 -7.20
C LYS A 86 6.42 6.09 -7.55
N ASN A 87 7.67 6.37 -7.93
CA ASN A 87 8.14 7.76 -8.08
C ASN A 87 7.99 8.32 -9.48
N TYR A 88 8.00 7.47 -10.51
CA TYR A 88 7.96 7.92 -11.90
C TYR A 88 6.63 7.57 -12.56
N ILE A 89 6.24 6.29 -12.54
CA ILE A 89 5.05 5.82 -13.27
C ILE A 89 3.78 6.38 -12.64
N ILE A 90 3.58 6.23 -11.33
CA ILE A 90 2.39 6.74 -10.64
C ILE A 90 2.28 8.27 -10.76
N LYS A 91 3.39 9.00 -10.61
CA LYS A 91 3.39 10.47 -10.78
C LYS A 91 3.00 10.90 -12.18
N LYS A 92 3.33 10.11 -13.20
CA LYS A 92 2.97 10.37 -14.59
C LYS A 92 1.51 10.02 -14.90
N ILE A 93 0.93 9.04 -14.22
CA ILE A 93 -0.51 8.70 -14.34
C ILE A 93 -1.38 9.79 -13.70
N HIS A 94 -0.89 10.42 -12.63
CA HIS A 94 -1.63 11.47 -11.92
C HIS A 94 -1.59 12.85 -12.60
N ARG A 95 -0.75 13.03 -13.63
CA ARG A 95 -0.53 14.31 -14.32
C ARG A 95 -1.26 14.33 -15.66
#